data_AF-A0A8H9KTM7-F1
#
_entry.id   AF-A0A8H9KTM7-F1
#
_cell.length_a   1.000
_cell.length_b   1.000
_cell.length_c   1.000
_cell.angle_alpha   90.00
_cell.angle_beta   90.00
_cell.angle_gamma   90.00
#
_symmetry.space_group_name_H-M   'P 1'
#
loop_
_entity.id
_entity.type
_entity.pdbx_description
1 polymer ?
#
loop_
_entity_poly.entity_id
_entity_poly.type
_entity_poly.pdbx_seq_one_letter_code
_entity_poly.pdbx_strand_id
1 'polypeptide(L)'
;MHRTTLRRAGLAIAATGTAAVLAAAPAMAHHCFVPMYSLDGAPSSANWFVMSAADGAMFEAGYEPACDAAVDAGYDALRAAGLPVGIKIFEKMTIGDPKHTGRMNPNGANGKGLEYFGAGSELPFQMVETFIEGAESADCAG
;
A
#
# COMPACT_ATOMS: atom_id res chain seq x y z
N MET A 1 -9.49 -45.81 -47.55
CA MET A 1 -9.02 -44.47 -47.96
C MET A 1 -9.89 -43.39 -47.33
N HIS A 2 -9.45 -42.75 -46.24
CA HIS A 2 -9.77 -41.37 -45.81
C HIS A 2 -9.11 -41.15 -44.43
N ARG A 3 -7.97 -40.45 -44.42
CA ARG A 3 -7.77 -39.04 -44.02
C ARG A 3 -7.44 -38.88 -42.53
N THR A 4 -6.18 -38.53 -42.32
CA THR A 4 -5.49 -38.03 -41.14
C THR A 4 -6.26 -36.96 -40.37
N THR A 5 -6.26 -37.03 -39.04
CA THR A 5 -6.23 -35.82 -38.19
C THR A 5 -5.42 -36.10 -36.92
N LEU A 6 -4.21 -35.55 -36.91
CA LEU A 6 -3.36 -35.37 -35.74
C LEU A 6 -3.93 -34.23 -34.87
N ARG A 7 -3.90 -34.47 -33.55
CA ARG A 7 -3.62 -33.53 -32.44
C ARG A 7 -4.20 -32.12 -32.52
N ARG A 8 -5.12 -31.83 -31.59
CA ARG A 8 -5.14 -30.56 -30.85
C ARG A 8 -5.31 -30.85 -29.36
N ALA A 9 -4.19 -30.74 -28.65
CA ALA A 9 -4.18 -30.50 -27.21
C ALA A 9 -4.91 -29.16 -26.98
N GLY A 10 -6.07 -29.23 -26.33
CA GLY A 10 -6.86 -28.07 -25.93
C GLY A 10 -6.68 -27.84 -24.44
N LEU A 11 -5.76 -26.95 -24.12
CA LEU A 11 -5.55 -26.32 -22.82
C LEU A 11 -6.85 -25.63 -22.37
N ALA A 12 -7.33 -25.92 -21.16
CA ALA A 12 -8.21 -25.03 -20.42
C ALA A 12 -8.04 -25.30 -18.92
N ILE A 13 -6.97 -24.72 -18.38
CA ILE A 13 -6.83 -24.44 -16.95
C ILE A 13 -7.88 -23.38 -16.65
N ALA A 14 -9.01 -23.77 -16.08
CA ALA A 14 -9.95 -22.82 -15.51
C ALA A 14 -9.59 -22.68 -14.03
N ALA A 15 -8.91 -21.56 -13.73
CA ALA A 15 -8.48 -21.16 -12.40
C ALA A 15 -9.65 -21.28 -11.41
N THR A 16 -9.44 -22.05 -10.36
CA THR A 16 -10.24 -21.93 -9.14
C THR A 16 -10.00 -20.52 -8.61
N GLY A 17 -10.91 -19.61 -8.89
CA GLY A 17 -10.93 -18.29 -8.29
C GLY A 17 -10.97 -18.47 -6.79
N THR A 18 -9.85 -18.23 -6.13
CA THR A 18 -9.82 -17.97 -4.70
C THR A 18 -10.70 -16.75 -4.50
N ALA A 19 -11.86 -16.97 -3.89
CA ALA A 19 -12.56 -15.89 -3.22
C ALA A 19 -11.58 -15.37 -2.17
N ALA A 20 -10.81 -14.33 -2.53
CA ALA A 20 -10.16 -13.48 -1.56
C ALA A 20 -11.31 -12.88 -0.76
N VAL A 21 -11.67 -13.56 0.32
CA VAL A 21 -12.43 -12.96 1.40
C VAL A 21 -11.60 -11.75 1.75
N LEU A 22 -12.10 -10.58 1.35
CA LEU A 22 -11.73 -9.28 1.87
C LEU A 22 -12.01 -9.32 3.36
N ALA A 23 -11.15 -10.02 4.10
CA ALA A 23 -10.82 -9.64 5.45
C ALA A 23 -10.14 -8.30 5.26
N ALA A 24 -10.94 -7.23 5.19
CA ALA A 24 -10.46 -5.88 5.41
C ALA A 24 -9.49 -5.96 6.58
N ALA A 25 -8.21 -5.71 6.30
CA ALA A 25 -7.15 -6.01 7.23
C ALA A 25 -7.50 -5.41 8.59
N PRO A 26 -7.31 -6.14 9.70
CA PRO A 26 -7.54 -5.59 11.04
C PRO A 26 -6.67 -4.36 11.35
N ALA A 27 -5.77 -3.96 10.44
CA ALA A 27 -5.01 -2.72 10.48
C ALA A 27 -5.86 -1.43 10.32
N MET A 28 -7.11 -1.53 9.82
CA MET A 28 -7.95 -0.35 9.58
C MET A 28 -8.76 0.12 10.80
N ALA A 29 -8.67 -0.57 11.94
CA ALA A 29 -9.36 -0.18 13.15
C ALA A 29 -8.57 0.92 13.90
N HIS A 30 -8.88 2.19 13.61
CA HIS A 30 -8.52 3.36 14.44
C HIS A 30 -7.04 3.76 14.53
N HIS A 31 -6.22 3.41 13.54
CA HIS A 31 -4.84 3.87 13.49
C HIS A 31 -4.77 5.32 12.97
N CYS A 32 -4.17 6.21 13.75
CA CYS A 32 -3.73 7.50 13.23
C CYS A 32 -2.36 7.28 12.59
N PHE A 33 -2.09 7.97 11.49
CA PHE A 33 -0.79 7.90 10.86
C PHE A 33 -0.26 9.29 10.54
N VAL A 34 1.05 9.39 10.34
CA VAL A 34 1.69 10.61 9.84
C VAL A 34 2.34 10.27 8.50
N PRO A 35 1.97 10.93 7.39
CA PRO A 35 2.62 10.72 6.11
C PRO A 35 4.08 11.19 6.19
N MET A 36 4.98 10.37 5.64
CA MET A 36 6.41 10.64 5.57
C MET A 36 6.80 10.90 4.12
N TYR A 37 7.47 12.03 3.85
CA TYR A 37 8.00 12.35 2.51
C TYR A 37 9.51 12.07 2.39
N SER A 38 10.12 11.61 3.48
CA SER A 38 11.44 10.96 3.52
C SER A 38 11.38 9.87 4.58
N LEU A 39 12.10 8.76 4.37
CA LEU A 39 12.29 7.74 5.40
C LEU A 39 13.37 8.14 6.42
N ASP A 40 14.18 9.15 6.09
CA ASP A 40 15.17 9.72 7.01
C ASP A 40 14.46 10.40 8.19
N GLY A 41 14.88 10.06 9.42
CA GLY A 41 14.25 10.61 10.63
C GLY A 41 12.94 9.93 11.03
N ALA A 42 12.66 8.73 10.52
CA ALA A 42 11.74 7.79 11.15
C ALA A 42 11.98 7.75 12.68
N PRO A 43 10.95 7.98 13.51
CA PRO A 43 11.17 8.29 14.92
C PRO A 43 11.65 7.07 15.70
N SER A 44 12.54 7.38 16.63
CA SER A 44 13.15 6.57 17.68
C SER A 44 12.32 5.74 18.65
N SER A 45 11.00 5.81 18.62
CA SER A 45 10.22 5.54 19.83
C SER A 45 9.44 4.23 19.72
N ALA A 46 9.47 3.44 20.80
CA ALA A 46 8.83 2.14 20.91
C ALA A 46 7.30 2.10 20.66
N ASN A 47 6.64 3.25 20.46
CA ASN A 47 5.19 3.33 20.21
C ASN A 47 4.86 3.73 18.76
N TRP A 48 5.87 4.04 17.95
CA TRP A 48 5.69 4.47 16.56
C TRP A 48 6.49 3.53 15.68
N PHE A 49 5.83 2.88 14.73
CA PHE A 49 6.50 2.11 13.70
C PHE A 49 6.32 2.78 12.35
N VAL A 50 7.22 2.48 11.42
CA VAL A 50 7.17 2.99 10.05
C VAL A 50 6.77 1.85 9.13
N MET A 51 5.82 2.13 8.25
CA MET A 51 5.47 1.31 7.10
C MET A 51 5.92 2.08 5.88
N SER A 52 6.91 1.58 5.15
CA SER A 52 7.30 2.19 3.87
C SER A 52 6.22 1.93 2.81
N ALA A 53 6.28 2.63 1.67
CA ALA A 53 5.38 2.34 0.56
C ALA A 53 5.55 0.91 0.02
N ALA A 54 6.79 0.40 0.00
CA ALA A 54 7.06 -0.99 -0.38
C ALA A 54 6.47 -2.00 0.62
N ASP A 55 6.62 -1.75 1.93
CA ASP A 55 6.00 -2.60 2.97
C ASP A 55 4.46 -2.56 2.85
N GLY A 56 3.90 -1.37 2.59
CA GLY A 56 2.48 -1.17 2.35
C GLY A 56 1.97 -1.92 1.11
N ALA A 57 2.73 -1.92 0.01
CA ALA A 57 2.39 -2.65 -1.21
C ALA A 57 2.38 -4.17 -0.99
N MET A 58 3.33 -4.69 -0.23
CA MET A 58 3.31 -6.10 0.19
C MET A 58 2.11 -6.39 1.10
N PHE A 59 1.86 -5.54 2.11
CA PHE A 59 0.81 -5.79 3.10
C PHE A 59 -0.62 -5.67 2.53
N GLU A 60 -0.88 -4.64 1.72
CA GLU A 60 -2.22 -4.35 1.18
C GLU A 60 -2.51 -5.13 -0.12
N ALA A 61 -1.51 -5.30 -0.99
CA ALA A 61 -1.69 -5.88 -2.32
C ALA A 61 -0.94 -7.20 -2.56
N GLY A 62 -0.11 -7.67 -1.61
CA GLY A 62 0.76 -8.83 -1.82
C GLY A 62 1.83 -8.59 -2.89
N TYR A 63 2.18 -7.33 -3.15
CA TYR A 63 3.09 -6.94 -4.22
C TYR A 63 4.54 -6.90 -3.74
N GLU A 64 5.43 -7.59 -4.45
CA GLU A 64 6.88 -7.56 -4.25
C GLU A 64 7.56 -7.08 -5.54
N PRO A 65 8.30 -5.95 -5.50
CA PRO A 65 9.04 -5.47 -6.67
C PRO A 65 10.03 -6.52 -7.18
N ALA A 66 10.09 -6.71 -8.50
CA ALA A 66 10.92 -7.77 -9.10
C ALA A 66 12.43 -7.51 -9.05
N CYS A 67 12.84 -6.25 -8.88
CA CYS A 67 14.24 -5.84 -8.82
C CYS A 67 14.39 -4.49 -8.11
N ASP A 68 15.63 -4.14 -7.72
CA ASP A 68 15.93 -2.85 -7.07
C ASP A 68 15.53 -1.64 -7.93
N ALA A 69 15.66 -1.74 -9.26
CA ALA A 69 15.23 -0.67 -10.16
C ALA A 69 13.70 -0.44 -10.12
N ALA A 70 12.90 -1.49 -9.86
CA ALA A 70 11.46 -1.34 -9.66
C ALA A 70 11.15 -0.67 -8.31
N VAL A 71 11.93 -0.98 -7.26
CA VAL A 71 11.82 -0.27 -5.97
C VAL A 71 12.08 1.22 -6.16
N ASP A 72 13.17 1.58 -6.84
CA ASP A 72 13.55 2.96 -7.11
C ASP A 72 12.48 3.69 -7.94
N ALA A 73 11.99 3.06 -9.02
CA ALA A 73 10.95 3.63 -9.88
C ALA A 73 9.64 3.87 -9.12
N GLY A 74 9.25 2.96 -8.22
CA GLY A 74 8.09 3.15 -7.34
C GLY A 74 8.23 4.37 -6.43
N TYR A 75 9.39 4.54 -5.77
CA TYR A 75 9.62 5.71 -4.93
C TYR A 75 9.73 7.01 -5.72
N ASP A 76 10.28 6.99 -6.94
CA ASP A 76 10.35 8.16 -7.80
C ASP A 76 8.96 8.60 -8.30
N ALA A 77 8.07 7.65 -8.61
CA ALA A 77 6.68 7.95 -8.92
C ALA A 77 5.97 8.66 -7.76
N LEU A 78 6.17 8.22 -6.53
CA LEU A 78 5.62 8.88 -5.34
C LEU A 78 6.14 10.31 -5.17
N ARG A 79 7.45 10.51 -5.33
CA ARG A 79 8.05 11.85 -5.26
C ARG A 79 7.50 12.76 -6.36
N ALA A 80 7.36 12.24 -7.58
CA ALA A 80 6.80 12.99 -8.70
C ALA A 80 5.32 13.37 -8.47
N ALA A 81 4.54 12.49 -7.84
CA ALA A 81 3.15 12.74 -7.47
C ALA A 81 2.99 13.64 -6.22
N GLY A 82 4.09 13.95 -5.52
CA GLY A 82 4.04 14.68 -4.25
C GLY A 82 3.33 13.87 -3.15
N LEU A 83 3.41 12.55 -3.21
CA LEU A 83 2.84 11.60 -2.25
C LEU A 83 3.89 11.17 -1.21
N PRO A 84 3.46 10.70 -0.03
CA PRO A 84 4.38 10.16 0.96
C PRO A 84 5.09 8.90 0.44
N VAL A 85 6.32 8.68 0.93
CA VAL A 85 7.13 7.45 0.70
C VAL A 85 6.96 6.42 1.82
N GLY A 86 6.13 6.73 2.81
CA GLY A 86 5.79 5.85 3.91
C GLY A 86 4.86 6.54 4.90
N ILE A 87 4.43 5.80 5.90
CA ILE A 87 3.58 6.31 6.97
C ILE A 87 4.14 5.88 8.33
N LYS A 88 4.04 6.77 9.31
CA LYS A 88 4.31 6.46 10.72
C LYS A 88 3.00 6.12 11.37
N ILE A 89 2.88 4.92 11.89
CA ILE A 89 1.67 4.46 12.58
C ILE A 89 1.95 4.46 14.08
N PHE A 90 1.06 5.08 14.84
CA PHE A 90 1.12 4.99 16.29
C PHE A 90 0.49 3.66 16.72
N GLU A 91 1.28 2.82 17.39
CA GLU A 91 0.88 1.48 17.84
C GLU A 91 -0.26 1.55 18.87
N LYS A 92 -0.32 2.65 19.64
CA LYS A 92 -1.35 2.86 20.65
C LYS A 92 -2.52 3.63 20.04
N MET A 93 -3.69 3.01 19.95
CA MET A 93 -4.90 3.47 19.24
C MET A 93 -5.56 4.80 19.72
N THR A 94 -4.83 5.85 20.08
CA THR A 94 -5.48 7.07 20.59
C THR A 94 -4.64 8.33 20.41
N ILE A 95 -4.74 8.97 19.23
CA ILE A 95 -4.43 10.40 19.10
C ILE A 95 -5.67 11.12 18.58
N GLY A 96 -6.60 11.40 19.49
CA GLY A 96 -7.67 12.40 19.30
C GLY A 96 -8.83 11.96 18.40
N ASP A 97 -9.55 10.95 18.87
CA ASP A 97 -10.91 10.49 18.50
C ASP A 97 -11.27 10.37 17.00
N PRO A 98 -10.92 9.23 16.37
CA PRO A 98 -11.19 8.93 14.97
C PRO A 98 -12.64 8.50 14.67
N LYS A 99 -13.61 8.80 15.56
CA LYS A 99 -15.08 8.92 15.34
C LYS A 99 -15.89 8.39 16.54
N HIS A 100 -16.15 9.20 17.58
CA HIS A 100 -17.48 9.84 17.74
C HIS A 100 -17.91 10.24 19.18
N THR A 101 -17.09 10.88 20.02
CA THR A 101 -17.62 11.69 21.17
C THR A 101 -16.74 12.89 21.62
N GLY A 102 -15.54 13.08 21.09
CA GLY A 102 -14.54 14.05 21.57
C GLY A 102 -13.96 14.98 20.50
N ARG A 103 -12.94 15.77 20.88
CA ARG A 103 -12.28 16.76 20.00
C ARG A 103 -11.32 16.08 19.01
N MET A 104 -11.58 16.24 17.73
CA MET A 104 -10.62 15.95 16.64
C MET A 104 -9.44 16.94 16.70
N ASN A 105 -8.24 16.48 16.31
CA ASN A 105 -7.11 17.38 16.11
C ASN A 105 -7.42 18.35 14.96
N PRO A 106 -7.29 19.68 15.15
CA PRO A 106 -7.57 20.66 14.10
C PRO A 106 -6.67 20.52 12.85
N ASN A 107 -5.56 19.79 12.95
CA ASN A 107 -4.68 19.44 11.82
C ASN A 107 -4.87 17.98 11.37
N GLY A 108 -6.04 17.41 11.64
CA GLY A 108 -6.42 16.06 11.28
C GLY A 108 -6.91 15.94 9.84
N ALA A 109 -6.51 14.88 9.12
CA ALA A 109 -7.08 14.49 7.82
C ALA A 109 -7.00 15.58 6.72
N ASN A 110 -5.86 16.26 6.60
CA ASN A 110 -5.64 17.39 5.68
C ASN A 110 -4.46 17.17 4.70
N GLY A 111 -3.90 15.96 4.66
CA GLY A 111 -2.71 15.59 3.90
C GLY A 111 -1.39 16.14 4.46
N LYS A 112 -1.43 16.87 5.60
CA LYS A 112 -0.31 17.57 6.23
C LYS A 112 -0.32 17.38 7.74
N GLY A 113 0.08 16.19 8.20
CA GLY A 113 0.24 15.92 9.63
C GLY A 113 -0.45 14.64 10.06
N LEU A 114 -1.37 14.72 11.02
CA LEU A 114 -2.02 13.54 11.59
C LEU A 114 -3.21 13.13 10.72
N GLU A 115 -3.13 11.96 10.12
CA GLU A 115 -4.18 11.37 9.29
C GLU A 115 -4.86 10.22 10.02
N TYR A 116 -6.06 9.86 9.57
CA TYR A 116 -6.89 8.85 10.21
C TYR A 116 -7.49 7.91 9.17
N PHE A 117 -7.17 6.61 9.24
CA PHE A 117 -7.79 5.60 8.35
C PHE A 117 -9.32 5.59 8.50
N GLY A 118 -9.82 5.58 9.75
CA GLY A 118 -11.27 5.58 10.05
C GLY A 118 -12.03 6.85 9.66
N ALA A 119 -11.33 7.94 9.28
CA ALA A 119 -11.95 9.18 8.81
C ALA A 119 -12.07 9.28 7.28
N GLY A 120 -11.67 8.24 6.54
CA GLY A 120 -11.74 8.22 5.07
C GLY A 120 -10.54 8.88 4.38
N SER A 121 -9.36 8.84 5.01
CA SER A 121 -8.13 9.27 4.34
C SER A 121 -7.73 8.24 3.29
N GLU A 122 -7.77 8.64 2.01
CA GLU A 122 -7.36 7.82 0.87
C GLU A 122 -5.84 7.81 0.65
N LEU A 123 -5.11 8.66 1.37
CA LEU A 123 -3.69 8.91 1.16
C LEU A 123 -2.82 7.63 1.22
N PRO A 124 -3.04 6.67 2.15
CA PRO A 124 -2.27 5.43 2.20
C PRO A 124 -2.52 4.53 0.98
N PHE A 125 -3.74 4.49 0.48
CA PHE A 125 -4.10 3.68 -0.70
C PHE A 125 -3.51 4.29 -1.97
N GLN A 126 -3.58 5.62 -2.13
CA GLN A 126 -2.94 6.34 -3.22
C GLN A 126 -1.42 6.15 -3.22
N MET A 127 -0.79 6.18 -2.03
CA MET A 127 0.63 5.88 -1.88
C MET A 127 0.96 4.45 -2.34
N VAL A 128 0.17 3.45 -1.93
CA VAL A 128 0.43 2.06 -2.34
C VAL A 128 0.23 1.89 -3.85
N GLU A 129 -0.87 2.39 -4.41
CA GLU A 129 -1.19 2.28 -5.83
C GLU A 129 -0.12 2.96 -6.70
N THR A 130 0.25 4.21 -6.38
CA THR A 130 1.28 4.94 -7.14
C THR A 130 2.66 4.27 -7.03
N PHE A 131 3.00 3.68 -5.88
CA PHE A 131 4.25 2.91 -5.76
C PHE A 131 4.26 1.71 -6.70
N ILE A 132 3.17 0.93 -6.71
CA ILE A 132 3.05 -0.27 -7.56
C ILE A 132 3.10 0.12 -9.03
N GLU A 133 2.34 1.13 -9.46
CA GLU A 133 2.36 1.60 -10.86
C GLU A 133 3.76 2.07 -11.29
N GLY A 134 4.46 2.80 -10.43
CA GLY A 134 5.84 3.22 -10.67
C GLY A 134 6.79 2.02 -10.77
N ALA A 135 6.67 1.06 -9.86
CA ALA A 135 7.50 -0.15 -9.84
C ALA A 135 7.26 -1.05 -11.05
N GLU A 136 6.02 -1.21 -11.49
CA GLU A 136 5.66 -1.99 -12.69
C GLU A 136 6.13 -1.34 -14.00
N SER A 137 6.46 -0.05 -13.98
CA SER A 137 7.02 0.65 -15.15
C SER A 137 8.52 0.39 -15.37
N ALA A 138 9.21 -0.20 -14.39
CA ALA A 138 10.63 -0.47 -14.49
C ALA A 138 10.91 -1.72 -15.32
N ASP A 139 11.83 -1.59 -16.28
CA ASP A 139 12.38 -2.73 -17.00
C ASP A 139 13.38 -3.47 -16.11
N CYS A 140 12.91 -4.47 -15.38
CA CYS A 140 13.76 -5.43 -14.66
C CYS A 140 14.39 -6.42 -15.65
N ALA A 141 15.29 -5.95 -16.51
CA ALA A 141 16.13 -6.82 -17.32
C ALA A 141 17.24 -7.40 -16.45
N GLY A 142 17.10 -8.68 -16.09
CA GLY A 142 18.14 -9.53 -15.51
C GLY A 142 18.74 -10.45 -16.56
#